data_AF-A0A428HJA2-F1
#
_entry.id   AF-A0A428HJA2-F1
#
_cell.length_a   1.000
_cell.length_b   1.000
_cell.length_c   1.000
_cell.angle_alpha   90.00
_cell.angle_beta   90.00
_cell.angle_gamma   90.00
#
_symmetry.space_group_name_H-M   'P 1'
#
loop_
_entity.id
_entity.type
_entity.pdbx_description
1 polymer ?
#
loop_
_entity_poly.entity_id
_entity_poly.type
_entity_poly.pdbx_seq_one_letter_code
_entity_poly.pdbx_strand_id
1 'polypeptide(L)'
;MELNRYPNISLYPNIRPAKVNELFARCDLYLDINISDEILNACRTAFENNMLILSFKNTCHSRRFIADDHIYAPENVSGMVDKIQSALAHSSEMEAALTRQKQAANQASLEQYKAIL
;
A
#
# COMPACT_ATOMS: atom_id res chain seq x y z
N MET A 1 8.77 -21.90 9.13
CA MET A 1 7.42 -21.27 9.05
C MET A 1 7.04 -20.74 10.44
N GLU A 2 7.67 -19.64 10.87
CA GLU A 2 7.56 -19.12 12.24
C GLU A 2 6.47 -18.05 12.42
N LEU A 3 5.95 -17.50 11.32
CA LEU A 3 4.90 -16.46 11.35
C LEU A 3 3.51 -16.99 11.72
N ASN A 4 3.27 -18.29 11.60
CA ASN A 4 1.99 -18.92 11.99
C ASN A 4 1.82 -19.01 13.52
N ARG A 5 2.82 -18.59 14.29
CA ARG A 5 2.76 -18.55 15.76
C ARG A 5 1.99 -17.33 16.29
N TYR A 6 1.74 -16.34 15.44
CA TYR A 6 1.09 -15.10 15.82
C TYR A 6 -0.42 -15.18 15.54
N PRO A 7 -1.29 -15.02 16.56
CA PRO A 7 -2.74 -15.13 16.38
C PRO A 7 -3.32 -14.01 15.50
N ASN A 8 -2.58 -12.92 15.32
CA ASN A 8 -2.91 -11.79 14.46
C ASN A 8 -2.41 -11.93 13.02
N ILE A 9 -1.81 -13.06 12.65
CA ILE A 9 -1.29 -13.31 11.30
C ILE A 9 -2.06 -14.48 10.67
N SER A 10 -2.71 -14.22 9.54
CA SER A 10 -3.33 -15.26 8.71
C SER A 10 -2.53 -15.42 7.43
N LEU A 11 -2.00 -16.64 7.20
CA LEU A 11 -1.25 -16.97 6.00
C LEU A 11 -2.18 -17.68 4.99
N TYR A 12 -2.14 -17.24 3.73
CA TYR A 12 -2.95 -17.81 2.65
C TYR A 12 -2.07 -18.39 1.54
N PRO A 13 -1.46 -19.58 1.72
CA PRO A 13 -0.72 -20.24 0.66
C PRO A 13 -1.67 -20.70 -0.46
N ASN A 14 -1.28 -20.47 -1.72
CA ASN A 14 -2.06 -20.82 -2.91
C ASN A 14 -3.46 -20.19 -2.98
N ILE A 15 -3.55 -18.89 -2.67
CA ILE A 15 -4.80 -18.15 -2.68
C ILE A 15 -5.40 -18.04 -4.09
N ARG A 16 -6.71 -18.24 -4.20
CA ARG A 16 -7.44 -18.07 -5.47
C ARG A 16 -7.69 -16.58 -5.75
N PRO A 17 -7.68 -16.13 -7.02
CA PRO A 17 -7.90 -14.72 -7.37
C PRO A 17 -9.23 -14.16 -6.86
N ALA A 18 -10.29 -14.98 -6.81
CA ALA A 18 -11.57 -14.58 -6.22
C ALA A 18 -11.44 -14.20 -4.74
N LYS A 19 -10.62 -14.93 -3.98
CA LYS A 19 -10.38 -14.67 -2.55
C LYS A 19 -9.46 -13.47 -2.35
N VAL A 20 -8.52 -13.26 -3.26
CA VAL A 20 -7.68 -12.04 -3.31
C VAL A 20 -8.56 -10.81 -3.46
N ASN A 21 -9.50 -10.79 -4.40
CA ASN A 21 -10.44 -9.68 -4.56
C ASN A 21 -11.32 -9.45 -3.32
N GLU A 22 -11.76 -10.51 -2.65
CA GLU A 22 -12.51 -10.39 -1.39
C GLU A 22 -11.65 -9.77 -0.27
N LEU A 23 -10.37 -10.14 -0.19
CA LEU A 23 -9.43 -9.51 0.75
C LEU A 23 -9.21 -8.03 0.41
N PHE A 24 -9.01 -7.69 -0.86
CA PHE A 24 -8.89 -6.29 -1.29
C PHE A 24 -10.14 -5.46 -0.97
N ALA A 25 -11.34 -6.05 -1.05
CA ALA A 25 -12.57 -5.37 -0.70
C ALA A 25 -12.80 -5.23 0.82
N ARG A 26 -12.18 -6.10 1.63
CA ARG A 26 -12.34 -6.12 3.09
C ARG A 26 -11.21 -5.37 3.82
N CYS A 27 -10.05 -5.27 3.21
CA CYS A 27 -8.88 -4.64 3.80
C CYS A 27 -8.86 -3.15 3.50
N ASP A 28 -8.46 -2.36 4.49
CA ASP A 28 -8.32 -0.91 4.39
C ASP A 28 -6.87 -0.46 4.07
N LEU A 29 -5.89 -1.32 4.35
CA LEU A 29 -4.47 -1.05 4.18
C LEU A 29 -3.79 -2.13 3.34
N TYR A 30 -2.89 -1.69 2.45
CA TYR A 30 -2.00 -2.54 1.67
C TYR A 30 -0.55 -2.19 1.99
N LEU A 31 0.22 -3.19 2.44
CA LEU A 31 1.63 -3.01 2.80
C LEU A 31 2.50 -3.65 1.71
N ASP A 32 3.12 -2.81 0.89
CA ASP A 32 4.04 -3.20 -0.17
C ASP A 32 5.45 -3.44 0.39
N ILE A 33 5.54 -4.49 1.21
CA ILE A 33 6.78 -4.96 1.86
C ILE A 33 7.42 -6.13 1.10
N ASN A 34 6.83 -6.53 -0.03
CA ASN A 34 7.32 -7.64 -0.82
C ASN A 34 8.64 -7.24 -1.53
N ILE A 35 9.68 -8.05 -1.33
CA ILE A 35 10.99 -7.84 -1.97
C ILE A 35 11.01 -8.42 -3.39
N SER A 36 10.11 -9.36 -3.68
CA SER A 36 9.97 -9.96 -5.02
C SER A 36 9.13 -9.08 -5.94
N ASP A 37 9.21 -9.35 -7.25
CA ASP A 37 8.49 -8.62 -8.29
C ASP A 37 6.99 -8.47 -8.00
N GLU A 38 6.40 -7.34 -8.43
CA GLU A 38 5.02 -7.01 -8.15
C GLU A 38 4.07 -8.04 -8.77
N ILE A 39 3.27 -8.70 -7.95
CA ILE A 39 2.32 -9.71 -8.40
C ILE A 39 0.97 -9.05 -8.64
N LEU A 40 0.34 -9.33 -9.79
CA LEU A 40 -1.06 -9.00 -10.11
C LEU A 40 -1.41 -7.50 -10.11
N ASN A 41 -0.46 -6.59 -10.33
CA ASN A 41 -0.70 -5.15 -10.19
C ASN A 41 -1.36 -4.82 -8.84
N ALA A 42 -0.89 -5.43 -7.76
CA ALA A 42 -1.50 -5.33 -6.44
C ALA A 42 -1.56 -3.87 -5.94
N CYS A 43 -0.53 -3.06 -6.21
CA CYS A 43 -0.54 -1.62 -5.90
C CYS A 43 -1.68 -0.90 -6.62
N ARG A 44 -1.90 -1.20 -7.89
CA ARG A 44 -3.00 -0.61 -8.66
C ARG A 44 -4.36 -1.05 -8.12
N THR A 45 -4.53 -2.34 -7.83
CA THR A 45 -5.78 -2.88 -7.30
C THR A 45 -6.10 -2.26 -5.93
N ALA A 46 -5.10 -2.15 -5.05
CA ALA A 46 -5.24 -1.47 -3.76
C ALA A 46 -5.64 0.00 -3.94
N PHE A 47 -5.03 0.69 -4.90
CA PHE A 47 -5.36 2.08 -5.21
C PHE A 47 -6.81 2.23 -5.72
N GLU A 48 -7.25 1.34 -6.61
CA GLU A 48 -8.64 1.34 -7.14
C GLU A 48 -9.67 1.03 -6.05
N ASN A 49 -9.30 0.23 -5.04
CA ASN A 49 -10.14 -0.06 -3.87
C ASN A 49 -10.09 1.01 -2.77
N ASN A 50 -9.42 2.15 -3.00
CA ASN A 50 -9.24 3.21 -1.99
C ASN A 50 -8.53 2.73 -0.71
N MET A 51 -7.63 1.76 -0.85
CA MET A 51 -6.82 1.29 0.26
C MET A 51 -5.60 2.20 0.45
N LEU A 52 -5.21 2.38 1.72
CA LEU A 52 -3.99 3.09 2.05
C LEU A 52 -2.79 2.20 1.72
N ILE A 53 -1.95 2.64 0.78
CA ILE A 53 -0.76 1.92 0.34
C ILE A 53 0.45 2.48 1.08
N LEU A 54 1.19 1.60 1.74
CA LEU A 54 2.43 1.94 2.45
C LEU A 54 3.54 1.02 1.93
N SER A 55 4.71 1.57 1.67
CA SER A 55 5.86 0.81 1.16
C SER A 55 7.15 1.26 1.81
N PHE A 56 8.19 0.43 1.72
CA PHE A 56 9.54 0.84 2.07
C PHE A 56 10.29 1.33 0.84
N LYS A 57 11.23 2.27 1.02
CA LYS A 57 12.12 2.75 -0.06
C LYS A 57 12.82 1.62 -0.81
N ASN A 58 13.07 0.49 -0.14
CA ASN A 58 13.78 -0.65 -0.67
C ASN A 58 12.90 -1.63 -1.46
N THR A 59 11.59 -1.64 -1.19
CA THR A 59 10.62 -2.54 -1.82
C THR A 59 9.58 -1.79 -2.66
N CYS A 60 9.74 -0.48 -2.82
CA CYS A 60 8.79 0.32 -3.58
C CYS A 60 8.98 0.10 -5.08
N HIS A 61 8.15 -0.77 -5.64
CA HIS A 61 8.14 -1.07 -7.07
C HIS A 61 7.42 0.03 -7.86
N SER A 62 6.34 0.57 -7.28
CA SER A 62 5.42 1.49 -7.94
C SER A 62 5.26 2.80 -7.18
N ARG A 63 6.31 3.63 -7.13
CA ARG A 63 6.25 5.01 -6.57
C ARG A 63 5.13 5.87 -7.19
N ARG A 64 4.62 5.47 -8.36
CA ARG A 64 3.53 6.17 -9.04
C ARG A 64 2.21 6.14 -8.28
N PHE A 65 1.94 5.13 -7.47
CA PHE A 65 0.65 5.00 -6.77
C PHE A 65 0.75 5.28 -5.27
N ILE A 66 1.94 5.62 -4.79
CA ILE A 66 2.25 5.81 -3.38
C ILE A 66 2.75 7.23 -3.20
N ALA A 67 2.17 7.97 -2.24
CA ALA A 67 2.70 9.29 -1.90
C ALA A 67 4.10 9.13 -1.30
N ASP A 68 5.04 10.04 -1.61
CA ASP A 68 6.39 10.01 -1.00
C ASP A 68 6.32 10.04 0.54
N ASP A 69 5.30 10.72 1.07
CA ASP A 69 4.93 10.77 2.50
C ASP A 69 4.61 9.39 3.10
N HIS A 70 4.28 8.41 2.27
CA HIS A 70 3.92 7.03 2.64
C HIS A 70 5.03 6.02 2.32
N ILE A 71 6.19 6.49 1.85
CA ILE A 71 7.37 5.67 1.57
C ILE A 71 8.34 5.79 2.74
N TYR A 72 8.41 4.75 3.55
CA TYR A 72 9.25 4.75 4.74
C TYR A 72 10.64 4.17 4.44
N ALA A 73 11.65 4.61 5.20
CA ALA A 73 12.93 3.90 5.20
C ALA A 73 12.75 2.56 5.93
N PRO A 74 13.43 1.46 5.53
CA PRO A 74 13.32 0.16 6.19
C PRO A 74 13.74 0.21 7.67
N GLU A 75 14.58 1.17 8.05
CA GLU A 75 14.95 1.50 9.43
C GLU A 75 13.85 2.25 10.21
N ASN A 76 12.91 2.90 9.52
CA ASN A 76 11.85 3.72 10.11
C ASN A 76 10.48 3.00 10.12
N VAL A 77 10.47 1.72 10.54
CA VAL A 77 9.24 0.95 10.70
C VAL A 77 8.31 1.59 11.74
N SER A 78 8.88 2.19 12.79
CA SER A 78 8.12 2.85 13.86
C SER A 78 7.22 3.96 13.32
N GLY A 79 7.72 4.79 12.39
CA GLY A 79 6.91 5.85 11.77
C GLY A 79 5.77 5.31 10.92
N MET A 80 5.98 4.17 10.25
CA MET A 80 4.92 3.48 9.50
C MET A 80 3.83 2.94 10.43
N VAL A 81 4.22 2.33 11.55
CA VAL A 81 3.27 1.83 12.57
C VAL A 81 2.46 2.96 13.18
N ASP A 82 3.11 4.08 13.53
CA ASP A 82 2.44 5.25 14.09
C ASP A 82 1.42 5.85 13.11
N LYS A 83 1.78 5.93 11.82
CA LYS A 83 0.85 6.38 10.77
C LYS A 83 -0.33 5.43 10.61
N ILE A 84 -0.10 4.12 10.64
CA ILE A 84 -1.16 3.10 10.58
C ILE A 84 -2.10 3.25 11.78
N GLN A 85 -1.57 3.38 13.00
CA GLN A 85 -2.37 3.57 14.20
C GLN A 85 -3.20 4.84 14.13
N SER A 86 -2.58 5.95 13.69
CA SER A 86 -3.27 7.24 13.54
C SER A 86 -4.37 7.19 12.48
N ALA A 87 -4.12 6.54 11.33
CA ALA A 87 -5.12 6.37 10.27
C ALA A 87 -6.29 5.48 10.72
N LEU A 88 -6.00 4.41 11.48
CA LEU A 88 -7.03 3.53 12.03
C LEU A 88 -7.83 4.20 13.16
N ALA A 89 -7.20 5.08 13.94
CA ALA A 89 -7.85 5.79 15.04
C ALA A 89 -8.68 7.00 14.55
N HIS A 90 -8.28 7.63 13.45
CA HIS A 90 -8.89 8.85 12.93
C HIS A 90 -9.24 8.70 11.44
N SER A 91 -10.53 8.55 11.15
CA SER A 91 -11.04 8.46 9.77
C SER A 91 -10.58 9.64 8.89
N SER A 92 -10.51 10.84 9.48
CA SER A 92 -10.02 12.03 8.78
C SER A 92 -8.54 11.94 8.38
N GLU A 93 -7.69 11.31 9.20
CA GLU A 93 -6.28 11.07 8.84
C GLU A 93 -6.18 10.05 7.70
N MET A 94 -7.03 9.02 7.72
CA MET A 94 -7.10 8.05 6.64
C MET A 94 -7.57 8.69 5.33
N GLU A 95 -8.62 9.50 5.35
CA GLU A 95 -9.09 10.25 4.17
C GLU A 95 -8.03 11.22 3.65
N ALA A 96 -7.32 11.93 4.54
CA ALA A 96 -6.23 12.82 4.18
C ALA A 96 -5.08 12.04 3.52
N ALA A 97 -4.71 10.88 4.08
CA ALA A 97 -3.68 10.01 3.53
C ALA A 97 -4.08 9.49 2.13
N LEU A 98 -5.30 8.99 1.97
CA LEU A 98 -5.83 8.54 0.68
C LEU A 98 -5.85 9.68 -0.34
N THR A 99 -6.20 10.90 0.08
CA THR A 99 -6.20 12.08 -0.77
C THR A 99 -4.80 12.42 -1.25
N ARG A 100 -3.80 12.43 -0.35
CA ARG A 100 -2.39 12.65 -0.72
C ARG A 100 -1.88 11.60 -1.69
N GLN A 101 -2.21 10.33 -1.45
CA GLN A 101 -1.87 9.22 -2.35
C GLN A 101 -2.48 9.42 -3.75
N LYS A 102 -3.76 9.79 -3.83
CA LYS A 102 -4.43 10.10 -5.10
C LYS A 102 -3.82 11.30 -5.81
N GLN A 103 -3.44 12.34 -5.07
CA GLN A 103 -2.80 13.53 -5.62
C GLN A 103 -1.43 13.18 -6.21
N ALA A 104 -0.59 12.44 -5.48
CA ALA A 104 0.69 11.97 -5.96
C ALA A 104 0.55 11.11 -7.23
N ALA A 105 -0.43 10.22 -7.26
CA ALA A 105 -0.68 9.37 -8.43
C ALA A 105 -1.15 10.14 -9.67
N ASN A 106 -2.01 11.15 -9.48
CA ASN A 106 -2.43 12.03 -10.57
C ASN A 106 -1.29 12.92 -11.07
N GLN A 107 -0.46 13.47 -10.17
CA GLN A 107 0.70 14.28 -10.54
C GLN A 107 1.73 13.47 -11.34
N ALA A 108 2.07 12.27 -10.87
CA ALA A 108 3.00 11.40 -11.58
C ALA A 108 2.45 10.99 -12.96
N SER A 109 1.13 10.81 -13.10
CA SER A 109 0.48 10.54 -14.39
C SER A 109 0.59 11.73 -15.36
N LEU A 110 0.45 12.97 -14.86
CA LEU A 110 0.61 14.20 -15.65
C LEU A 110 2.06 14.45 -16.08
N GLU A 111 3.03 14.18 -15.21
CA GLU A 111 4.46 14.31 -15.55
C GLU A 111 4.88 13.30 -16.62
N GLN A 112 4.39 12.07 -16.56
CA GLN A 112 4.61 11.08 -17.62
C GLN A 112 3.95 11.50 -18.94
N TYR A 113 2.75 12.09 -18.90
CA TYR A 113 2.09 12.60 -20.10
C TYR A 113 2.89 13.74 -20.75
N LYS A 114 3.55 14.59 -19.95
CA LYS A 114 4.44 15.65 -20.43
C LYS A 114 5.78 15.12 -20.97
N ALA A 115 6.26 13.97 -20.49
CA ALA A 115 7.52 13.38 -20.94
C ALA A 115 7.43 12.67 -22.31
N ILE A 116 6.23 12.52 -22.88
CA ILE A 116 5.97 11.89 -24.18
C ILE A 116 5.80 12.95 -25.31
N LEU A 117 5.82 14.25 -24.96
CA LEU A 117 5.79 15.39 -25.88
C LEU A 117 7.18 16.02 -26.01
#